data_AF-A0A538P6R6-F1
#
_entry.id   AF-A0A538P6R6-F1
#
_cell.length_a   1.000
_cell.length_b   1.000
_cell.length_c   1.000
_cell.angle_alpha   90.00
_cell.angle_beta   90.00
_cell.angle_gamma   90.00
#
_symmetry.space_group_name_H-M   'P 1'
#
loop_
_entity.id
_entity.type
_entity.pdbx_description
1 polymer ?
#
loop_
_entity_poly.entity_id
_entity_poly.type
_entity_poly.pdbx_seq_one_letter_code
_entity_poly.pdbx_strand_id
1 'polypeptide(L)'
;MTTIEQISQKPTENEPEPAVPARGKLAYRAMLAGALVLAATGIGTFVLGKAPMTQWVLMAHVTAAPLFAVGLALVALTWAEHCRFGALGSRQSGLGKALLWLILACGVVVILSGVVPMTPLFGTPGQHALYLTHRYSAIALAAALVLHLLSLRGARNRARPA
;
A
#
# COMPACT_ATOMS: atom_id res chain seq x y z
N MET A 1 41.78 -22.70 -43.57
CA MET A 1 42.75 -22.62 -42.46
C MET A 1 42.99 -21.14 -42.25
N THR A 2 42.30 -20.44 -41.35
CA THR A 2 42.24 -20.67 -39.89
C THR A 2 40.86 -20.27 -39.34
N THR A 3 40.37 -21.09 -38.42
CA THR A 3 39.12 -21.00 -37.65
C THR A 3 39.34 -20.08 -36.42
N ILE A 4 38.27 -19.74 -35.65
CA ILE A 4 38.28 -19.26 -34.24
C ILE A 4 38.46 -17.72 -34.15
N GLU A 5 37.52 -16.85 -33.74
CA GLU A 5 36.48 -16.93 -32.70
C GLU A 5 35.19 -16.15 -33.04
N GLN A 6 34.06 -16.84 -32.90
CA GLN A 6 32.86 -16.25 -32.35
C GLN A 6 33.19 -15.69 -30.96
N ILE A 7 33.25 -14.37 -30.82
CA ILE A 7 33.03 -13.74 -29.52
C ILE A 7 31.54 -13.89 -29.24
N SER A 8 31.19 -15.06 -28.74
CA SER A 8 29.95 -15.34 -28.04
C SER A 8 29.93 -14.41 -26.82
N GLN A 9 29.29 -13.25 -26.97
CA GLN A 9 28.80 -12.49 -25.83
C GLN A 9 27.75 -13.35 -25.14
N LYS A 10 28.23 -14.25 -24.27
CA LYS A 10 27.44 -14.90 -23.25
C LYS A 10 26.78 -13.77 -22.46
N PRO A 11 25.43 -13.66 -22.44
CA PRO A 11 24.78 -12.78 -21.50
C PRO A 11 25.27 -13.23 -20.12
N THR A 12 25.78 -12.30 -19.34
CA THR A 12 26.08 -12.52 -17.93
C THR A 12 24.76 -12.79 -17.21
N GLU A 13 24.23 -14.00 -17.36
CA GLU A 13 23.40 -14.65 -16.37
C GLU A 13 24.20 -14.66 -15.07
N ASN A 14 23.53 -14.32 -13.98
CA ASN A 14 24.01 -14.27 -12.60
C ASN A 14 24.37 -12.89 -12.03
N GLU A 15 23.64 -11.84 -12.38
CA GLU A 15 23.28 -10.86 -11.34
C GLU A 15 21.93 -11.28 -10.75
N PRO A 16 21.86 -11.70 -9.47
CA PRO A 16 20.59 -11.87 -8.81
C PRO A 16 19.94 -10.49 -8.71
N GLU A 17 19.03 -10.22 -9.65
CA GLU A 17 18.12 -9.08 -9.64
C GLU A 17 17.65 -8.85 -8.18
N PRO A 18 17.91 -7.68 -7.58
CA PRO A 18 17.82 -7.52 -6.14
C PRO A 18 16.40 -7.84 -5.67
N ALA A 19 16.28 -8.97 -4.98
CA ALA A 19 15.04 -9.56 -4.50
C ALA A 19 14.33 -8.65 -3.49
N VAL A 20 13.64 -7.60 -3.95
CA VAL A 20 13.02 -6.52 -3.16
C VAL A 20 13.86 -6.15 -1.93
N PRO A 21 14.67 -5.07 -1.98
CA PRO A 21 15.60 -4.72 -0.90
C PRO A 21 14.88 -4.79 0.45
N ALA A 22 15.52 -5.36 1.48
CA ALA A 22 14.92 -5.64 2.79
C ALA A 22 14.17 -4.41 3.39
N ARG A 23 14.63 -3.21 3.02
CA ARG A 23 14.01 -1.92 3.30
C ARG A 23 12.57 -1.80 2.79
N GLY A 24 12.27 -2.22 1.56
CA GLY A 24 10.92 -2.20 1.00
C GLY A 24 9.98 -3.20 1.69
N LYS A 25 10.48 -4.38 2.09
CA LYS A 25 9.71 -5.34 2.89
C LYS A 25 9.37 -4.79 4.27
N LEU A 26 10.32 -4.10 4.91
CA LEU A 26 10.10 -3.44 6.20
C LEU A 26 9.08 -2.31 6.08
N ALA A 27 9.21 -1.44 5.08
CA ALA A 27 8.26 -0.36 4.81
C ALA A 27 6.83 -0.90 4.60
N TYR A 28 6.68 -1.96 3.82
CA TYR A 28 5.38 -2.60 3.59
C TYR A 28 4.79 -3.18 4.88
N ARG A 29 5.60 -3.82 5.73
CA ARG A 29 5.15 -4.33 7.04
C ARG A 29 4.75 -3.19 7.98
N ALA A 30 5.50 -2.10 8.02
CA ALA A 30 5.18 -0.93 8.84
C ALA A 30 3.86 -0.29 8.39
N MET A 31 3.69 -0.10 7.08
CA MET A 31 2.43 0.37 6.48
C MET A 31 1.27 -0.55 6.86
N LEU A 32 1.44 -1.87 6.75
CA LEU A 32 0.39 -2.84 7.06
C LEU A 32 0.03 -2.85 8.56
N ALA A 33 1.03 -2.75 9.43
CA ALA A 33 0.81 -2.66 10.87
C ALA A 33 0.03 -1.39 11.24
N GLY A 34 0.44 -0.24 10.70
CA GLY A 34 -0.29 1.03 10.88
C GLY A 34 -1.71 0.95 10.34
N ALA A 35 -1.89 0.44 9.12
CA ALA A 35 -3.20 0.26 8.50
C ALA A 35 -4.12 -0.66 9.33
N LEU A 36 -3.58 -1.72 9.93
CA LEU A 36 -4.33 -2.63 10.78
C LEU A 36 -4.86 -1.93 12.04
N VAL A 37 -4.01 -1.15 12.72
CA VAL A 37 -4.44 -0.38 13.90
C VAL A 37 -5.50 0.66 13.52
N LEU A 38 -5.30 1.37 12.41
CA LEU A 38 -6.27 2.35 11.91
C LEU A 38 -7.61 1.71 11.52
N ALA A 39 -7.58 0.56 10.86
CA ALA A 39 -8.79 -0.18 10.48
C ALA A 39 -9.52 -0.73 11.72
N ALA A 40 -8.79 -1.31 12.67
CA ALA A 40 -9.37 -1.84 13.91
C ALA A 40 -10.04 -0.75 14.74
N THR A 41 -9.40 0.41 14.83
CA THR A 41 -9.96 1.55 15.58
C THR A 41 -11.11 2.21 14.80
N GLY A 42 -10.93 2.54 13.51
CA GLY A 42 -11.93 3.24 12.70
C GLY A 42 -13.10 2.36 12.26
N ILE A 43 -12.83 1.32 11.49
CA ILE A 43 -13.85 0.42 10.97
C ILE A 43 -14.43 -0.43 12.10
N GLY A 44 -13.60 -0.87 13.05
CA GLY A 44 -14.08 -1.69 14.18
C GLY A 44 -15.08 -0.96 15.07
N THR A 45 -14.87 0.32 15.39
CA THR A 45 -15.86 1.09 16.17
C THR A 45 -17.15 1.33 15.40
N PHE A 46 -17.08 1.52 14.07
CA PHE A 46 -18.25 1.65 13.21
C PHE A 46 -19.09 0.35 13.18
N VAL A 47 -18.45 -0.81 13.01
CA VAL A 47 -19.12 -2.12 12.98
C VAL A 47 -19.75 -2.46 14.33
N LEU A 48 -19.13 -2.05 15.44
CA LEU A 48 -19.65 -2.25 16.79
C LEU A 48 -20.75 -1.24 17.19
N GLY A 49 -21.18 -0.36 16.28
CA GLY A 49 -22.24 0.63 16.54
C GLY A 49 -21.82 1.77 17.47
N LYS A 50 -20.52 1.97 17.71
CA LYS A 50 -19.97 3.00 18.62
C LYS A 50 -19.38 4.19 17.87
N ALA A 51 -19.99 4.57 16.74
CA ALA A 51 -19.61 5.78 16.01
C ALA A 51 -20.24 7.03 16.66
N PRO A 52 -19.52 8.15 16.86
CA PRO A 52 -18.14 8.44 16.43
C PRO A 52 -17.05 7.93 17.40
N MET A 53 -15.81 7.78 16.89
CA MET A 53 -14.63 7.42 17.70
C MET A 53 -14.36 8.50 18.75
N THR A 54 -14.30 8.10 20.02
CA THR A 54 -14.04 9.02 21.14
C THR A 54 -12.94 8.49 22.05
N GLN A 55 -12.44 9.34 22.94
CA GLN A 55 -11.53 8.98 24.04
C GLN A 55 -10.23 8.31 23.57
N TRP A 56 -9.79 7.26 24.28
CA TRP A 56 -8.57 6.50 24.02
C TRP A 56 -8.49 5.91 22.62
N VAL A 57 -9.63 5.54 22.02
CA VAL A 57 -9.66 4.98 20.67
C VAL A 57 -9.26 6.03 19.63
N LEU A 58 -9.72 7.28 19.81
CA LEU A 58 -9.29 8.40 18.96
C LEU A 58 -7.79 8.69 19.13
N MET A 59 -7.30 8.69 20.38
CA MET A 59 -5.87 8.91 20.65
C MET A 59 -5.00 7.84 19.97
N ALA A 60 -5.39 6.57 20.07
CA ALA A 60 -4.69 5.47 19.40
C ALA A 60 -4.72 5.60 17.86
N HIS A 61 -5.87 5.98 17.29
CA HIS A 61 -6.02 6.16 15.85
C HIS A 61 -5.13 7.28 15.32
N VAL A 62 -5.17 8.45 15.95
CA VAL A 62 -4.36 9.61 15.52
C VAL A 62 -2.87 9.34 15.70
N THR A 63 -2.47 8.61 16.75
CA THR A 63 -1.06 8.23 16.96
C THR A 63 -0.56 7.20 15.95
N ALA A 64 -1.42 6.29 15.49
CA ALA A 64 -1.07 5.30 14.46
C ALA A 64 -1.04 5.89 13.04
N ALA A 65 -1.73 7.01 12.80
CA ALA A 65 -1.85 7.61 11.47
C ALA A 65 -0.51 8.01 10.84
N PRO A 66 0.44 8.67 11.55
CA PRO A 66 1.77 8.96 11.01
C PRO A 66 2.55 7.71 10.60
N LEU A 67 2.45 6.61 11.36
CA LEU A 67 3.14 5.36 11.04
C LEU A 67 2.65 4.80 9.70
N PHE A 68 1.33 4.82 9.48
CA PHE A 68 0.76 4.44 8.20
C PHE A 68 1.19 5.38 7.07
N ALA A 69 1.13 6.71 7.28
CA ALA A 69 1.47 7.70 6.26
C ALA A 69 2.93 7.59 5.80
N VAL A 70 3.88 7.46 6.75
CA VAL A 70 5.30 7.26 6.45
C VAL A 70 5.52 5.92 5.77
N GLY A 71 4.87 4.84 6.24
CA GLY A 71 4.95 3.52 5.60
C GLY A 71 4.46 3.56 4.15
N LEU A 72 3.33 4.21 3.89
CA LEU A 72 2.76 4.38 2.55
C LEU A 72 3.70 5.16 1.63
N ALA A 73 4.29 6.26 2.12
CA ALA A 73 5.26 7.06 1.37
C ALA A 73 6.51 6.24 1.01
N LEU A 74 7.06 5.46 1.95
CA LEU A 74 8.20 4.59 1.70
C LEU A 74 7.87 3.46 0.72
N VAL A 75 6.68 2.89 0.79
CA VAL A 75 6.20 1.91 -0.20
C VAL A 75 6.11 2.55 -1.58
N ALA A 76 5.54 3.76 -1.70
CA ALA A 76 5.49 4.49 -2.96
C ALA A 76 6.90 4.69 -3.55
N LEU A 77 7.85 5.18 -2.76
CA LEU A 77 9.22 5.46 -3.22
C LEU A 77 10.00 4.19 -3.60
N THR A 78 9.79 3.07 -2.88
CA THR A 78 10.58 1.85 -3.11
C THR A 78 9.97 0.90 -4.14
N TRP A 79 8.65 0.96 -4.37
CA TRP A 79 7.94 0.00 -5.23
C TRP A 79 7.29 0.63 -6.47
N ALA A 80 7.23 1.96 -6.60
CA ALA A 80 6.61 2.61 -7.77
C ALA A 80 7.22 2.14 -9.10
N GLU A 81 8.56 2.07 -9.19
CA GLU A 81 9.26 1.64 -10.41
C GLU A 81 8.90 0.21 -10.83
N HIS A 82 8.80 -0.71 -9.86
CA HIS A 82 8.48 -2.11 -10.09
C HIS A 82 7.01 -2.33 -10.50
N CYS A 83 6.13 -1.38 -10.16
CA CYS A 83 4.70 -1.43 -10.47
C CYS A 83 4.29 -0.51 -11.62
N ARG A 84 5.25 -0.02 -12.41
CA ARG A 84 4.99 0.71 -13.65
C ARG A 84 4.27 -0.20 -14.66
N PHE A 85 3.21 0.32 -15.28
CA PHE A 85 2.53 -0.34 -16.40
C PHE A 85 3.43 -0.24 -17.65
N GLY A 86 3.55 -1.33 -18.42
CA GLY A 86 4.32 -1.35 -19.67
C GLY A 86 5.79 -1.76 -19.58
N ALA A 87 6.32 -2.10 -18.39
CA ALA A 87 7.64 -2.73 -18.29
C ALA A 87 7.56 -4.18 -18.82
N LEU A 88 8.17 -4.45 -20.00
CA LEU A 88 8.37 -5.82 -20.50
C LEU A 88 9.15 -6.62 -19.45
N GLY A 89 8.59 -7.75 -19.00
CA GLY A 89 9.26 -8.66 -18.06
C GLY A 89 8.84 -8.57 -16.59
N SER A 90 7.88 -7.72 -16.20
CA SER A 90 7.49 -7.64 -14.79
C SER A 90 6.83 -8.94 -14.30
N ARG A 91 7.43 -9.58 -13.31
CA ARG A 91 6.93 -10.82 -12.65
C ARG A 91 5.61 -10.63 -11.86
N GLN A 92 5.18 -9.38 -11.65
CA GLN A 92 3.97 -9.02 -10.90
C GLN A 92 2.74 -9.06 -11.82
N SER A 93 1.67 -9.73 -11.40
CA SER A 93 0.39 -9.74 -12.13
C SER A 93 -0.18 -8.32 -12.30
N GLY A 94 -0.81 -8.02 -13.44
CA GLY A 94 -1.40 -6.70 -13.71
C GLY A 94 -2.39 -6.25 -12.60
N LEU A 95 -3.13 -7.20 -12.02
CA LEU A 95 -4.02 -6.95 -10.88
C LEU A 95 -3.26 -6.47 -9.63
N GLY A 96 -2.11 -7.08 -9.31
CA GLY A 96 -1.30 -6.68 -8.17
C GLY A 96 -0.80 -5.23 -8.30
N LYS A 97 -0.42 -4.82 -9.51
CA LYS A 97 -0.04 -3.44 -9.81
C LYS A 97 -1.21 -2.47 -9.67
N ALA A 98 -2.36 -2.80 -10.27
CA ALA A 98 -3.55 -1.98 -10.18
C ALA A 98 -4.00 -1.78 -8.72
N LEU A 99 -3.98 -2.85 -7.92
CA LEU A 99 -4.30 -2.78 -6.49
C LEU A 99 -3.30 -1.93 -5.71
N LEU A 100 -2.00 -1.97 -6.03
CA LEU A 100 -1.02 -1.11 -5.37
C LEU A 100 -1.30 0.37 -5.67
N TRP A 101 -1.54 0.73 -6.92
CA TRP A 101 -1.88 2.10 -7.30
C TRP A 101 -3.19 2.56 -6.63
N LEU A 102 -4.17 1.68 -6.54
CA LEU A 102 -5.41 1.95 -5.81
C LEU A 102 -5.14 2.21 -4.33
N ILE A 103 -4.30 1.40 -3.68
CA ILE A 103 -3.88 1.60 -2.27
C ILE A 103 -3.19 2.96 -2.10
N LEU A 104 -2.27 3.33 -3.00
CA LEU A 104 -1.57 4.62 -2.94
C LEU A 104 -2.56 5.79 -3.09
N ALA A 105 -3.43 5.74 -4.10
CA ALA A 105 -4.42 6.78 -4.36
C ALA A 105 -5.40 6.93 -3.18
N CYS A 106 -6.00 5.82 -2.72
CA CYS A 106 -6.88 5.84 -1.56
C CYS A 106 -6.16 6.30 -0.30
N GLY A 107 -4.91 5.87 -0.08
CA GLY A 107 -4.12 6.27 1.08
C GLY A 107 -3.86 7.77 1.12
N VAL A 108 -3.54 8.41 -0.01
CA VAL A 108 -3.41 9.87 -0.11
C VAL A 108 -4.74 10.55 0.24
N VAL A 109 -5.86 10.09 -0.34
CA VAL A 109 -7.19 10.64 -0.04
C VAL A 109 -7.52 10.51 1.46
N VAL A 110 -7.25 9.36 2.07
CA VAL A 110 -7.47 9.11 3.52
C VAL A 110 -6.65 10.07 4.37
N ILE A 111 -5.36 10.25 4.06
CA ILE A 111 -4.47 11.15 4.81
C ILE A 111 -4.95 12.58 4.69
N LEU A 112 -5.21 13.07 3.48
CA LEU A 112 -5.64 14.46 3.27
C LEU A 112 -7.01 14.72 3.91
N SER A 113 -7.98 13.83 3.72
CA SER A 113 -9.31 13.96 4.31
C SER A 113 -9.32 13.83 5.85
N GLY A 114 -8.29 13.25 6.46
CA GLY A 114 -8.13 13.21 7.91
C GLY A 114 -7.39 14.43 8.50
N VAL A 115 -6.38 14.93 7.79
CA VAL A 115 -5.52 16.03 8.27
C VAL A 115 -6.09 17.41 7.95
N VAL A 116 -6.63 17.61 6.75
CA VAL A 116 -7.13 18.91 6.31
C VAL A 116 -8.26 19.46 7.21
N PRO A 117 -9.24 18.67 7.69
CA PRO A 117 -10.25 19.15 8.63
C PRO A 117 -9.69 19.61 9.98
N MET A 118 -8.45 19.26 10.34
CA MET A 118 -7.80 19.74 11.57
C MET A 118 -7.33 21.19 11.46
N THR A 119 -7.41 21.79 10.27
CA THR A 119 -7.09 23.19 10.03
C THR A 119 -8.35 24.06 10.08
N PRO A 120 -8.24 25.38 10.35
CA PRO A 120 -9.40 26.27 10.37
C PRO A 120 -9.96 26.62 8.97
N LEU A 121 -9.56 25.90 7.91
CA LEU A 121 -9.89 26.22 6.52
C LEU A 121 -11.33 25.85 6.12
N PHE A 122 -11.98 24.93 6.85
CA PHE A 122 -13.30 24.39 6.49
C PHE A 122 -14.32 24.60 7.61
N GLY A 123 -15.47 25.16 7.26
CA GLY A 123 -16.66 25.18 8.12
C GLY A 123 -17.35 23.81 8.21
N THR A 124 -18.44 23.73 8.97
CA THR A 124 -19.18 22.49 9.26
C THR A 124 -19.53 21.65 8.02
N PRO A 125 -20.00 22.22 6.89
CA PRO A 125 -20.31 21.42 5.70
C PRO A 125 -19.07 20.75 5.10
N GLY A 126 -17.93 21.46 5.07
CA GLY A 126 -16.66 20.96 4.56
C GLY A 126 -16.09 19.85 5.45
N GLN A 127 -16.17 20.03 6.78
CA GLN A 127 -15.76 18.99 7.73
C GLN A 127 -16.59 17.72 7.59
N HIS A 128 -17.92 17.85 7.42
CA HIS A 128 -18.79 16.70 7.21
C HIS A 128 -18.48 15.98 5.89
N ALA A 129 -18.26 16.73 4.80
CA ALA A 129 -17.87 16.15 3.51
C ALA A 129 -16.53 15.39 3.63
N LEU A 130 -15.52 16.00 4.24
CA LEU A 130 -14.21 15.39 4.44
C LEU A 130 -14.28 14.16 5.35
N TYR A 131 -15.12 14.17 6.40
CA TYR A 131 -15.38 13.00 7.22
C TYR A 131 -15.96 11.83 6.42
N LEU A 132 -16.95 12.08 5.56
CA LEU A 132 -17.51 11.05 4.69
C LEU A 132 -16.47 10.54 3.69
N THR A 133 -15.72 11.45 3.05
CA THR A 133 -14.62 11.10 2.14
C THR A 133 -13.58 10.23 2.85
N HIS A 134 -13.17 10.58 4.06
CA HIS A 134 -12.24 9.81 4.87
C HIS A 134 -12.77 8.40 5.15
N ARG A 135 -14.03 8.30 5.59
CA ARG A 135 -14.67 7.02 5.90
C ARG A 135 -14.73 6.09 4.68
N TYR A 136 -15.25 6.56 3.55
CA TYR A 136 -15.43 5.72 2.37
C TYR A 136 -14.09 5.37 1.71
N SER A 137 -13.14 6.31 1.64
CA SER A 137 -11.80 6.03 1.13
C SER A 137 -11.02 5.06 2.03
N ALA A 138 -11.20 5.10 3.34
CA ALA A 138 -10.58 4.16 4.28
C ALA A 138 -11.13 2.73 4.10
N ILE A 139 -12.44 2.58 3.86
CA ILE A 139 -13.05 1.27 3.55
C ILE A 139 -12.51 0.73 2.22
N ALA A 140 -12.46 1.57 1.18
CA ALA A 140 -11.89 1.18 -0.12
C ALA A 140 -10.41 0.77 -0.01
N LEU A 141 -9.62 1.53 0.76
CA LEU A 141 -8.23 1.22 1.07
C LEU A 141 -8.08 -0.13 1.78
N ALA A 142 -8.89 -0.39 2.80
CA ALA A 142 -8.86 -1.65 3.54
C ALA A 142 -9.21 -2.84 2.63
N ALA A 143 -10.24 -2.71 1.80
CA ALA A 143 -10.60 -3.72 0.82
C ALA A 143 -9.47 -3.97 -0.20
N ALA A 144 -8.86 -2.89 -0.73
CA ALA A 144 -7.75 -2.98 -1.68
C ALA A 144 -6.52 -3.67 -1.05
N LEU A 145 -6.20 -3.39 0.22
CA LEU A 145 -5.12 -4.06 0.95
C LEU A 145 -5.39 -5.55 1.11
N VAL A 146 -6.61 -5.95 1.50
CA VAL A 146 -6.99 -7.37 1.62
C VAL A 146 -6.87 -8.07 0.27
N LEU A 147 -7.45 -7.49 -0.80
CA LEU A 147 -7.36 -8.04 -2.15
C LEU A 147 -5.90 -8.16 -2.62
N HIS A 148 -5.07 -7.16 -2.33
CA HIS A 148 -3.66 -7.18 -2.68
C HIS A 148 -2.93 -8.31 -1.96
N LEU A 149 -3.15 -8.49 -0.66
CA LEU A 149 -2.58 -9.60 0.12
C LEU A 149 -3.02 -10.98 -0.41
N LEU A 150 -4.30 -11.12 -0.76
CA LEU A 150 -4.82 -12.37 -1.35
C LEU A 150 -4.20 -12.64 -2.72
N SER A 151 -4.03 -11.62 -3.55
CA SER A 151 -3.38 -11.75 -4.87
C SER A 151 -1.93 -12.24 -4.75
N LEU A 152 -1.19 -11.74 -3.75
CA LEU A 152 0.18 -12.17 -3.45
C LEU A 152 0.23 -13.62 -2.93
N ARG A 153 -0.72 -14.01 -2.07
CA ARG A 153 -0.84 -15.39 -1.56
C ARG A 153 -1.18 -16.37 -2.69
N GLY A 154 -2.14 -16.03 -3.54
CA GLY A 154 -2.54 -16.86 -4.68
C GLY A 154 -1.44 -17.02 -5.73
N ALA A 155 -0.63 -15.98 -5.96
CA ALA A 155 0.56 -16.08 -6.82
C ALA A 155 1.63 -17.00 -6.22
N ARG A 156 1.86 -16.93 -4.90
CA ARG A 156 2.81 -17.80 -4.19
C ARG A 156 2.38 -19.27 -4.21
N ASN A 157 1.10 -19.55 -3.99
CA ASN A 157 0.59 -20.92 -3.96
C ASN A 157 0.71 -21.60 -5.34
N ARG A 158 0.55 -20.83 -6.43
CA ARG A 158 0.77 -21.33 -7.81
C ARG A 158 2.24 -21.62 -8.14
N ALA A 159 3.18 -21.10 -7.36
CA ALA A 159 4.62 -21.24 -7.60
C ALA A 159 5.30 -22.34 -6.76
N ARG A 160 4.60 -22.97 -5.80
CA ARG A 160 5.12 -24.15 -5.08
C ARG A 160 4.69 -25.42 -5.84
N PRO A 161 5.61 -26.20 -6.44
CA PRO A 161 5.27 -27.52 -6.94
C PRO A 161 4.83 -28.42 -5.77
N ALA A 162 3.83 -29.26 -6.03
CA ALA A 162 3.27 -30.23 -5.08
C ALA A 162 4.32 -31.27 -4.65
#